data_AF-A0A843G4J8-F1
#
_entry.id   AF-A0A843G4J8-F1
#
_cell.length_a   1.000
_cell.length_b   1.000
_cell.length_c   1.000
_cell.angle_alpha   90.00
_cell.angle_beta   90.00
_cell.angle_gamma   90.00
#
_symmetry.space_group_name_H-M   'P 1'
#
loop_
_entity.id
_entity.type
_entity.pdbx_description
1 polymer ?
#
loop_
_entity_poly.entity_id
_entity_poly.type
_entity_poly.pdbx_seq_one_letter_code
_entity_poly.pdbx_strand_id
1 'polypeptide(L)'
;IAFQPFIHPGNIIWQGPYTWLFITDTGLNWTVLLFARLLVCLTAIVILSSTSPMQEVVQSFRKLGMPRDLAMILTIMVRFLFIFVDELRDIRQSMTSRNFDPFNDDISYKWRVKQVGYSIAMMFLKAYEKGETIYLSMASRCFSDNSNLYHAKTIIGRSEYVYLAIIIGIIIVLQLLVVFYSHNLAYLGVSLSL
;
A
#
# COMPACT_ATOMS: atom_id res chain seq x y z
N ILE A 1 13.32 0.78 14.99
CA ILE A 1 13.06 1.99 15.81
C ILE A 1 13.46 1.81 17.27
N ALA A 2 13.11 0.71 17.95
CA ALA A 2 13.52 0.47 19.33
C ALA A 2 15.06 0.48 19.58
N PHE A 3 15.86 0.12 18.58
CA PHE A 3 17.34 0.09 18.69
C PHE A 3 18.06 1.35 18.22
N GLN A 4 17.32 2.32 17.68
CA GLN A 4 17.92 3.53 17.11
C GLN A 4 18.53 4.51 18.13
N PRO A 5 18.08 4.62 19.39
CA PRO A 5 18.73 5.52 20.35
C PRO A 5 20.14 5.06 20.76
N PHE A 6 20.56 3.85 20.38
CA PHE A 6 21.87 3.27 20.76
C PHE A 6 22.96 3.39 19.68
N ILE A 7 22.63 3.88 18.49
CA ILE A 7 23.53 3.84 17.31
C ILE A 7 24.19 5.20 17.03
N HIS A 8 23.63 6.31 17.51
CA HIS A 8 24.17 7.64 17.26
C HIS A 8 25.10 8.12 18.39
N PRO A 9 26.36 8.50 18.08
CA PRO A 9 27.26 9.08 19.06
C PRO A 9 26.78 10.49 19.45
N GLY A 10 26.80 10.79 20.75
CA GLY A 10 26.40 12.08 21.30
C GLY A 10 26.52 12.09 22.82
N ASN A 11 25.98 13.12 23.48
CA ASN A 11 26.09 13.28 24.93
C ASN A 11 25.27 12.22 25.68
N ILE A 12 25.89 11.57 26.66
CA ILE A 12 25.32 10.42 27.37
C ILE A 12 24.57 10.93 28.61
N ILE A 13 23.25 10.89 28.59
CA ILE A 13 22.37 11.37 29.67
C ILE A 13 22.17 10.31 30.77
N TRP A 14 22.21 9.02 30.41
CA TRP A 14 22.06 7.91 31.36
C TRP A 14 22.81 6.66 30.90
N GLN A 15 23.55 6.04 31.81
CA GLN A 15 24.19 4.74 31.63
C GLN A 15 23.46 3.71 32.50
N GLY A 16 22.97 2.64 31.88
CA GLY A 16 22.42 1.51 32.63
C GLY A 16 23.51 0.66 33.30
N PRO A 17 23.14 -0.30 34.16
CA PRO A 17 24.09 -1.21 34.82
C PRO A 17 24.91 -2.09 33.85
N TYR A 18 24.46 -2.24 32.60
CA TYR A 18 25.17 -2.95 31.54
C TYR A 18 25.77 -1.96 30.54
N THR A 19 27.08 -2.03 30.34
CA THR A 19 27.95 -1.18 29.51
C THR A 19 27.54 -1.03 28.03
N TRP A 20 26.45 -1.66 27.58
CA TRP A 20 25.98 -1.64 26.19
C TRP A 20 24.77 -0.72 25.94
N LEU A 21 24.08 -0.26 27.00
CA LEU A 21 22.94 0.66 26.85
C LEU A 21 23.33 2.11 27.21
N PHE A 22 23.72 2.87 26.19
CA PHE A 22 23.88 4.31 26.27
C PHE A 22 22.64 4.98 25.70
N ILE A 23 21.94 5.77 26.52
CA ILE A 23 20.87 6.66 26.03
C ILE A 23 21.52 8.00 25.73
N THR A 24 21.43 8.41 24.46
CA THR A 24 22.03 9.65 23.96
C THR A 24 20.94 10.68 23.67
N ASP A 25 21.13 11.96 24.02
CA ASP A 25 20.16 13.04 23.77
C ASP A 25 19.77 13.12 22.29
N THR A 26 20.76 13.00 21.41
CA THR A 26 20.58 13.00 19.96
C THR A 26 19.78 11.78 19.50
N GLY A 27 20.09 10.59 20.03
CA GLY A 27 19.40 9.34 19.72
C GLY A 27 17.91 9.36 20.12
N LEU A 28 17.57 9.99 21.24
CA LEU A 28 16.19 10.15 21.68
C LEU A 28 15.38 11.05 20.74
N ASN A 29 15.94 12.19 20.32
CA ASN A 29 15.28 13.10 19.39
C ASN A 29 15.01 12.44 18.03
N TRP A 30 16.02 11.76 17.46
CA TRP A 30 15.87 11.00 16.22
C TRP A 30 14.80 9.90 16.32
N THR A 31 14.73 9.23 17.48
CA THR A 31 13.71 8.20 17.74
C THR A 31 12.31 8.80 17.73
N VAL A 32 12.10 9.93 18.43
CA VAL A 32 10.81 10.63 18.46
C VAL A 32 10.40 11.10 17.05
N LEU A 33 11.33 11.68 16.29
CA LEU A 33 11.08 12.12 14.91
C LEU A 33 10.66 10.96 13.99
N LEU A 34 11.32 9.81 14.08
CA LEU A 34 10.98 8.65 13.26
C LEU A 34 9.67 8.00 13.68
N PHE A 35 9.38 7.94 14.98
CA PHE A 35 8.07 7.52 15.47
C PHE A 35 6.96 8.42 14.93
N ALA A 36 7.14 9.74 15.00
CA ALA A 36 6.17 10.70 14.46
C ALA A 36 5.97 10.51 12.95
N ARG A 37 7.06 10.34 12.18
CA ARG A 37 7.00 10.09 10.73
C ARG A 37 6.24 8.82 10.40
N LEU A 38 6.48 7.73 11.13
CA LEU A 38 5.74 6.48 10.93
C LEU A 38 4.25 6.64 11.24
N LEU A 39 3.88 7.32 12.33
CA LEU A 39 2.48 7.56 12.66
C LEU A 39 1.77 8.37 11.55
N VAL A 40 2.43 9.41 11.02
CA VAL A 40 1.88 10.22 9.92
C VAL A 40 1.73 9.38 8.65
N CYS A 41 2.74 8.60 8.26
CA CYS A 41 2.65 7.75 7.08
C CYS A 41 1.55 6.68 7.21
N LEU A 42 1.45 6.03 8.37
CA LEU A 42 0.48 4.96 8.60
C LEU A 42 -0.95 5.50 8.63
N THR A 43 -1.19 6.63 9.32
CA THR A 43 -2.51 7.28 9.32
C THR A 43 -2.91 7.74 7.92
N ALA A 44 -2.00 8.32 7.13
CA ALA A 44 -2.26 8.70 5.75
C ALA A 44 -2.64 7.49 4.87
N ILE A 45 -1.92 6.37 4.99
CA ILE A 45 -2.22 5.13 4.25
C ILE A 45 -3.59 4.56 4.63
N VAL A 46 -3.92 4.54 5.93
CA VAL A 46 -5.21 4.02 6.43
C VAL A 46 -6.36 4.89 5.93
N ILE A 47 -6.23 6.22 6.00
CA ILE A 47 -7.26 7.15 5.51
C ILE A 47 -7.47 6.96 4.01
N LEU A 48 -6.38 6.88 3.23
CA LEU A 48 -6.44 6.66 1.79
C LEU A 48 -7.11 5.33 1.45
N SER A 49 -6.69 4.24 2.11
CA SER A 49 -7.26 2.90 1.90
C SER A 49 -8.72 2.80 2.33
N SER A 50 -9.17 3.58 3.31
CA SER A 50 -10.56 3.58 3.78
C SER A 50 -11.49 4.43 2.91
N THR A 51 -10.97 5.50 2.31
CA THR A 51 -11.79 6.49 1.60
C THR A 51 -11.91 6.20 0.10
N SER A 52 -10.89 5.58 -0.50
CA SER A 52 -10.82 5.38 -1.95
C SER A 52 -10.91 3.90 -2.33
N PRO A 53 -11.86 3.47 -3.18
CA PRO A 53 -11.86 2.12 -3.73
C PRO A 53 -10.66 1.94 -4.66
N MET A 54 -10.09 0.73 -4.66
CA MET A 54 -8.90 0.39 -5.47
C MET A 54 -9.06 0.76 -6.96
N GLN A 55 -10.27 0.69 -7.50
CA GLN A 55 -10.55 1.03 -8.89
C GLN A 55 -10.37 2.53 -9.20
N GLU A 56 -10.70 3.42 -8.26
CA GLU A 56 -10.58 4.88 -8.44
C GLU A 56 -9.13 5.34 -8.41
N VAL A 57 -8.29 4.68 -7.59
CA VAL A 57 -6.85 4.93 -7.54
C VAL A 57 -6.21 4.66 -8.91
N VAL A 58 -6.56 3.54 -9.54
CA VAL A 58 -6.10 3.17 -10.88
C VAL A 58 -6.55 4.18 -11.95
N GLN A 59 -7.79 4.64 -11.87
CA GLN A 59 -8.30 5.66 -12.79
C GLN A 59 -7.56 6.99 -12.62
N SER A 60 -7.15 7.32 -11.40
CA SER A 60 -6.35 8.51 -11.10
C SER A 60 -4.93 8.39 -11.67
N PHE A 61 -4.30 7.21 -11.59
CA PHE A 61 -3.03 6.94 -12.27
C PHE A 61 -3.10 7.11 -13.78
N ARG A 62 -4.23 6.74 -14.41
CA ARG A 62 -4.45 6.99 -15.84
C ARG A 62 -4.51 8.49 -16.16
N LYS A 63 -5.11 9.30 -15.29
CA LYS A 63 -5.15 10.78 -15.45
C LYS A 63 -3.76 11.43 -15.30
N LEU A 64 -2.81 10.76 -14.64
CA LEU A 64 -1.47 11.27 -14.37
C LEU A 64 -0.49 11.11 -15.54
N GLY A 65 -0.95 10.61 -16.70
CA GLY A 65 -0.13 10.51 -17.94
C GLY A 65 0.36 9.11 -18.30
N MET A 66 -0.21 8.05 -17.71
CA MET A 66 0.11 6.66 -18.08
C MET A 66 -0.31 6.38 -19.54
N PRO A 67 0.50 5.67 -20.35
CA PRO A 67 0.13 5.29 -21.70
C PRO A 67 -1.12 4.40 -21.68
N ARG A 68 -1.96 4.54 -22.72
CA ARG A 68 -3.32 4.00 -22.76
C ARG A 68 -3.38 2.49 -22.56
N ASP A 69 -2.47 1.75 -23.20
CA ASP A 69 -2.47 0.29 -23.14
C ASP A 69 -2.19 -0.22 -21.72
N LEU A 70 -1.21 0.38 -21.03
CA LEU A 70 -0.91 0.02 -19.66
C LEU A 70 -2.10 0.33 -18.72
N ALA A 71 -2.76 1.48 -18.92
CA ALA A 71 -3.93 1.83 -18.13
C ALA A 71 -5.10 0.86 -18.35
N MET A 72 -5.27 0.35 -19.58
CA MET A 72 -6.28 -0.66 -19.91
C MET A 72 -6.00 -1.98 -19.20
N ILE A 73 -4.77 -2.49 -19.32
CA ILE A 73 -4.32 -3.72 -18.67
C ILE A 73 -4.55 -3.61 -17.16
N LEU A 74 -4.18 -2.48 -16.55
CA LEU A 74 -4.31 -2.25 -15.11
C LEU A 74 -5.79 -2.21 -14.66
N THR A 75 -6.66 -1.59 -15.46
CA THR A 75 -8.11 -1.56 -15.17
C THR A 75 -8.72 -2.95 -15.21
N ILE A 76 -8.38 -3.74 -16.22
CA ILE A 76 -8.80 -5.14 -16.39
C ILE A 76 -8.28 -5.98 -15.23
N MET A 77 -6.99 -5.85 -14.90
CA MET A 77 -6.34 -6.56 -13.79
C MET A 77 -7.06 -6.33 -12.47
N VAL A 78 -7.35 -5.08 -12.09
CA VAL A 78 -8.04 -4.80 -10.81
C VAL A 78 -9.47 -5.34 -10.81
N ARG A 79 -10.18 -5.31 -11.94
CA ARG A 79 -11.52 -5.93 -12.04
C ARG A 79 -11.46 -7.44 -11.84
N PHE A 80 -10.49 -8.11 -12.47
CA PHE A 80 -10.34 -9.56 -12.36
C PHE A 80 -9.75 -10.02 -11.04
N LEU A 81 -8.99 -9.18 -10.34
CA LEU A 81 -8.46 -9.50 -9.02
C LEU A 81 -9.59 -9.88 -8.05
N PHE A 82 -10.66 -9.08 -7.97
CA PHE A 82 -11.80 -9.38 -7.09
C PHE A 82 -12.52 -10.67 -7.50
N ILE A 83 -12.74 -10.87 -8.80
CA ILE A 83 -13.37 -12.09 -9.32
C ILE A 83 -12.53 -13.33 -8.99
N PHE A 84 -11.20 -13.24 -9.13
CA PHE A 84 -10.29 -14.33 -8.82
C PHE A 84 -10.20 -14.63 -7.34
N VAL A 85 -10.34 -13.61 -6.47
CA VAL A 85 -10.42 -13.81 -5.02
C VAL A 85 -11.69 -14.59 -4.67
N ASP A 86 -12.83 -14.27 -5.28
CA ASP A 86 -14.08 -15.00 -5.05
C ASP A 86 -13.98 -16.45 -5.56
N GLU A 87 -13.41 -16.66 -6.74
CA GLU A 87 -13.21 -18.01 -7.29
C GLU A 87 -12.21 -18.83 -6.44
N LEU A 88 -11.17 -18.20 -5.87
CA LEU A 88 -10.29 -18.83 -4.90
C LEU A 88 -11.02 -19.23 -3.61
N ARG A 89 -11.98 -18.41 -3.14
CA ARG A 89 -12.80 -18.73 -1.98
C ARG A 89 -13.69 -19.94 -2.25
N ASP A 90 -14.28 -20.03 -3.44
CA ASP A 90 -15.10 -21.17 -3.85
C ASP A 90 -14.26 -22.46 -3.95
N ILE A 91 -13.07 -22.36 -4.55
CA ILE A 91 -12.10 -23.46 -4.62
C ILE A 91 -11.74 -23.92 -3.20
N ARG A 92 -11.44 -22.99 -2.29
CA ARG A 92 -11.14 -23.29 -0.89
C ARG A 92 -12.32 -23.95 -0.17
N GLN A 93 -13.55 -23.49 -0.40
CA GLN A 93 -14.76 -24.06 0.20
C GLN A 93 -15.05 -25.48 -0.32
N SER A 94 -14.74 -25.76 -1.59
CA SER A 94 -14.86 -27.11 -2.16
C SER A 94 -13.83 -28.06 -1.55
N MET A 95 -12.63 -27.57 -1.25
CA MET A 95 -11.58 -28.32 -0.58
C MET A 95 -11.93 -28.65 0.87
N THR A 96 -12.44 -27.69 1.64
CA THR A 96 -12.86 -27.93 3.03
C THR A 96 -14.01 -28.95 3.08
N SER A 97 -14.91 -28.94 2.09
CA SER A 97 -15.99 -29.93 1.95
C SER A 97 -15.48 -31.35 1.67
N ARG A 98 -14.30 -31.48 1.04
CA ARG A 98 -13.58 -32.76 0.86
C ARG A 98 -12.73 -33.14 2.08
N ASN A 99 -12.97 -32.50 3.22
CA ASN A 99 -12.24 -32.68 4.46
C ASN A 99 -10.73 -32.40 4.32
N PHE A 100 -10.35 -31.50 3.40
CA PHE A 100 -8.98 -31.03 3.25
C PHE A 100 -8.81 -29.69 3.97
N ASP A 101 -8.04 -29.68 5.05
CA ASP A 101 -7.60 -28.46 5.71
C ASP A 101 -6.11 -28.22 5.44
N PRO A 102 -5.74 -27.12 4.77
CA PRO A 102 -4.34 -26.73 4.55
C PRO A 102 -3.55 -26.51 5.85
N PHE A 103 -4.19 -26.22 6.98
CA PHE A 103 -3.51 -25.88 8.22
C PHE A 103 -3.45 -27.02 9.24
N ASN A 104 -3.97 -28.20 8.91
CA ASN A 104 -3.86 -29.35 9.79
C ASN A 104 -2.42 -29.92 9.76
N ASP A 105 -1.84 -30.14 10.94
CA ASP A 105 -0.50 -30.69 11.14
C ASP A 105 -0.46 -32.22 11.04
N ASP A 106 -1.61 -32.90 11.11
CA ASP A 106 -1.72 -34.36 10.98
C ASP A 106 -1.38 -34.86 9.56
N ILE A 107 -1.38 -33.94 8.59
CA ILE A 107 -1.24 -34.24 7.17
C ILE A 107 0.23 -34.08 6.74
N SER A 108 0.76 -35.06 6.01
CA SER A 108 2.12 -34.99 5.46
C SER A 108 2.33 -33.70 4.62
N TYR A 109 3.38 -32.95 4.95
CA TYR A 109 3.75 -31.69 4.27
C TYR A 109 3.80 -31.84 2.74
N LYS A 110 4.33 -32.96 2.24
CA LYS A 110 4.44 -33.23 0.80
C LYS A 110 3.08 -33.31 0.12
N TRP A 111 2.09 -33.89 0.80
CA TRP A 111 0.73 -34.01 0.26
C TRP A 111 0.00 -32.67 0.31
N ARG A 112 0.18 -31.88 1.38
CA ARG A 112 -0.34 -30.51 1.48
C ARG A 112 0.15 -29.61 0.33
N VAL A 113 1.45 -29.59 0.08
CA VAL A 113 2.05 -28.80 -1.02
C VAL A 113 1.52 -29.27 -2.38
N LYS A 114 1.34 -30.58 -2.57
CA LYS A 114 0.77 -31.13 -3.80
C LYS A 114 -0.65 -30.64 -4.07
N GLN A 115 -1.52 -30.62 -3.06
CA GLN A 115 -2.90 -30.13 -3.20
C GLN A 115 -2.98 -28.63 -3.48
N VAL A 116 -2.15 -27.84 -2.79
CA VAL A 116 -2.03 -26.40 -3.07
C VAL A 116 -1.53 -26.17 -4.50
N GLY A 117 -0.54 -26.96 -4.94
CA GLY A 117 -0.04 -26.93 -6.32
C GLY A 117 -1.11 -27.20 -7.36
N TYR A 118 -1.98 -28.19 -7.15
CA TYR A 118 -3.12 -28.44 -8.05
C TYR A 118 -4.09 -27.27 -8.11
N SER A 119 -4.36 -26.63 -6.98
CA SER A 119 -5.26 -25.48 -6.90
C SER A 119 -4.71 -24.27 -7.66
N ILE A 120 -3.41 -24.01 -7.52
CA ILE A 120 -2.70 -22.96 -8.27
C ILE A 120 -2.71 -23.27 -9.77
N ALA A 121 -2.41 -24.51 -10.16
CA ALA A 121 -2.42 -24.92 -11.57
C ALA A 121 -3.80 -24.77 -12.21
N MET A 122 -4.86 -25.17 -11.50
CA MET A 122 -6.25 -25.01 -11.94
C MET A 122 -6.63 -23.54 -12.10
N MET A 123 -6.24 -22.69 -11.14
CA MET A 123 -6.50 -21.24 -11.21
C MET A 123 -5.75 -20.59 -12.37
N PHE A 124 -4.50 -21.00 -12.63
CA PHE A 124 -3.72 -20.52 -13.76
C PHE A 124 -4.39 -20.86 -15.11
N LEU A 125 -4.84 -22.10 -15.29
CA LEU A 125 -5.54 -22.52 -16.50
C LEU A 125 -6.84 -21.72 -16.71
N LYS A 126 -7.65 -21.55 -15.66
CA LYS A 126 -8.86 -20.72 -15.71
C LYS A 126 -8.56 -19.27 -16.05
N ALA A 127 -7.50 -18.68 -15.49
CA ALA A 127 -7.10 -17.32 -15.79
C ALA A 127 -6.67 -17.15 -17.25
N TYR A 128 -5.98 -18.14 -17.82
CA TYR A 128 -5.59 -18.16 -19.23
C TYR A 128 -6.80 -18.22 -20.17
N GLU A 129 -7.70 -19.20 -19.96
CA GLU A 129 -8.95 -19.34 -20.72
C GLU A 129 -9.82 -18.07 -20.64
N LYS A 130 -9.86 -17.46 -19.45
CA LYS A 130 -10.59 -16.21 -19.24
C LYS A 130 -9.96 -15.07 -20.01
N GLY A 131 -8.63 -14.96 -20.02
CA GLY A 131 -7.87 -13.98 -20.79
C GLY A 131 -8.19 -14.06 -22.28
N GLU A 132 -8.17 -15.26 -22.85
CA GLU A 132 -8.53 -15.51 -24.25
C GLU A 132 -9.99 -15.12 -24.54
N THR A 133 -10.91 -15.52 -23.67
CA THR A 133 -12.34 -15.18 -23.79
C THR A 133 -12.56 -13.65 -23.78
N ILE A 134 -11.87 -12.93 -22.91
CA ILE A 134 -11.95 -11.46 -22.83
C ILE A 134 -11.40 -10.84 -24.10
N TYR A 135 -10.24 -11.31 -24.57
CA TYR A 135 -9.62 -10.82 -25.80
C TYR A 135 -10.55 -11.00 -27.01
N LEU A 136 -11.12 -12.20 -27.18
CA LEU A 136 -12.09 -12.48 -28.25
C LEU A 136 -13.35 -11.61 -28.11
N SER A 137 -13.83 -11.37 -26.89
CA SER A 137 -14.97 -10.47 -26.63
C SER A 137 -14.65 -8.99 -26.91
N MET A 138 -13.39 -8.57 -26.76
CA MET A 138 -12.95 -7.22 -27.11
C MET A 138 -12.84 -7.10 -28.63
N ALA A 139 -12.25 -8.08 -29.29
CA ALA A 139 -12.15 -8.12 -30.75
C ALA A 139 -13.53 -8.05 -31.42
N SER A 140 -14.52 -8.81 -30.92
CA SER A 140 -15.88 -8.80 -31.48
C SER A 140 -16.65 -7.48 -31.28
N ARG A 141 -16.27 -6.67 -30.27
CA ARG A 141 -16.84 -5.33 -30.02
C ARG A 141 -16.12 -4.22 -30.79
N CYS A 142 -15.26 -4.57 -31.76
CA CYS A 142 -14.46 -3.62 -32.53
C CYS A 142 -13.59 -2.72 -31.61
N PHE A 143 -12.96 -3.34 -30.61
CA PHE A 143 -12.08 -2.62 -29.70
C PHE A 143 -10.79 -2.22 -30.43
N SER A 144 -10.69 -0.94 -30.84
CA SER A 144 -9.51 -0.40 -31.52
C SER A 144 -8.74 0.59 -30.66
N ASP A 145 -7.55 0.99 -31.12
CA ASP A 145 -6.72 2.03 -30.51
C ASP A 145 -7.40 3.41 -30.44
N ASN A 146 -8.64 3.60 -30.93
CA ASN A 146 -9.42 4.83 -30.73
C ASN A 146 -10.64 4.68 -29.79
N SER A 147 -10.90 3.47 -29.26
CA SER A 147 -11.98 3.25 -28.29
C SER A 147 -11.76 4.01 -26.96
N ASN A 148 -12.56 5.05 -26.73
CA ASN A 148 -12.51 5.78 -25.46
C ASN A 148 -13.03 4.87 -24.34
N LEU A 149 -12.11 4.29 -23.56
CA LEU A 149 -12.42 3.52 -22.36
C LEU A 149 -13.23 4.43 -21.43
N TYR A 150 -14.49 4.04 -21.15
CA TYR A 150 -15.47 4.78 -20.35
C TYR A 150 -14.80 5.46 -19.14
N HIS A 151 -14.57 6.76 -19.25
CA HIS A 151 -14.16 7.58 -18.12
C HIS A 151 -15.39 7.74 -17.24
N ALA A 152 -15.38 7.15 -16.04
CA ALA A 152 -16.28 7.63 -15.00
C ALA A 152 -15.96 9.11 -14.81
N LYS A 153 -16.84 9.98 -15.32
CA LYS A 153 -16.72 11.42 -15.21
C LYS A 153 -16.95 11.77 -13.75
N THR A 154 -15.88 11.76 -12.96
CA THR A 154 -15.88 12.45 -11.66
C THR A 154 -15.86 13.94 -11.97
N ILE A 155 -17.05 14.51 -12.15
CA ILE A 155 -17.25 15.96 -12.15
C ILE A 155 -16.71 16.47 -10.82
N ILE A 156 -15.62 17.23 -10.86
CA ILE A 156 -14.99 17.76 -9.66
C ILE A 156 -15.93 18.86 -9.11
N GLY A 157 -16.58 18.57 -8.00
CA GLY A 157 -17.41 19.52 -7.27
C GLY A 157 -16.57 20.56 -6.54
N ARG A 158 -17.18 21.72 -6.26
CA ARG A 158 -16.56 22.80 -5.45
C ARG A 158 -16.03 22.30 -4.11
N SER A 159 -16.65 21.28 -3.53
CA SER A 159 -16.25 20.66 -2.27
C SER A 159 -14.83 20.08 -2.32
N GLU A 160 -14.45 19.41 -3.41
CA GLU A 160 -13.13 18.77 -3.53
C GLU A 160 -11.99 19.79 -3.64
N TYR A 161 -12.24 20.95 -4.27
CA TYR A 161 -11.29 22.07 -4.27
C TYR A 161 -11.09 22.65 -2.87
N VAL A 162 -12.16 22.76 -2.08
CA VAL A 162 -12.08 23.24 -0.69
C VAL A 162 -11.32 22.24 0.17
N TYR A 163 -11.57 20.93 0.03
CA TYR A 163 -10.80 19.90 0.72
C TYR A 163 -9.31 19.93 0.34
N LEU A 164 -8.98 20.05 -0.95
CA LEU A 164 -7.59 20.19 -1.39
C LEU A 164 -6.91 21.43 -0.80
N ALA A 165 -7.60 22.58 -0.81
CA ALA A 165 -7.06 23.82 -0.25
C ALA A 165 -6.82 23.71 1.27
N ILE A 166 -7.74 23.07 2.00
CA ILE A 166 -7.58 22.80 3.44
C ILE A 166 -6.38 21.87 3.70
N ILE A 167 -6.24 20.79 2.93
CA ILE A 167 -5.11 19.85 3.07
C ILE A 167 -3.78 20.56 2.81
N ILE A 168 -3.67 21.31 1.72
CA ILE A 168 -2.46 22.08 1.38
C ILE A 168 -2.17 23.10 2.48
N GLY A 169 -3.19 23.80 2.98
CA GLY A 169 -3.07 24.74 4.10
C GLY A 169 -2.53 24.08 5.37
N ILE A 170 -3.09 22.93 5.76
CA ILE A 170 -2.63 22.15 6.92
C ILE A 170 -1.17 21.72 6.73
N ILE A 171 -0.79 21.22 5.55
CA ILE A 171 0.60 20.80 5.26
C ILE A 171 1.57 21.99 5.40
N ILE A 172 1.22 23.15 4.84
CA ILE A 172 2.05 24.37 4.93
C ILE A 172 2.17 24.83 6.39
N VAL A 173 1.08 24.83 7.15
CA VAL A 173 1.10 25.21 8.58
C VAL A 173 1.95 24.24 9.38
N LEU A 174 1.85 22.94 9.13
CA LEU A 174 2.64 21.92 9.81
C LEU A 174 4.13 22.07 9.45
N GLN A 175 4.46 22.36 8.19
CA GLN A 175 5.83 22.62 7.76
C GLN A 175 6.40 23.90 8.37
N LEU A 176 5.60 24.97 8.46
CA LEU A 176 5.98 26.19 9.17
C LEU A 176 6.15 25.97 10.67
N LEU A 177 5.30 25.17 11.31
CA LEU A 177 5.41 24.83 12.73
C LEU A 177 6.68 24.01 12.99
N VAL A 178 7.01 23.05 12.13
CA VAL A 178 8.27 22.29 12.21
C VAL A 178 9.48 23.22 12.04
N VAL A 179 9.46 24.12 11.07
CA VAL A 179 10.55 25.11 10.87
C VAL A 179 10.65 26.08 12.07
N PHE A 180 9.52 26.55 12.60
CA PHE A 180 9.49 27.46 13.74
C PHE A 180 9.92 26.78 15.05
N TYR A 181 9.54 25.52 15.25
CA TYR A 181 9.96 24.71 16.38
C TYR A 181 11.44 24.33 16.26
N SER A 182 11.96 24.11 15.05
CA SER A 182 13.39 23.93 14.81
C SER A 182 14.23 25.14 15.24
N HIS A 183 13.68 26.36 15.12
CA HIS A 183 14.35 27.58 15.59
C HIS A 183 14.34 27.70 17.12
N ASN A 184 13.27 27.26 17.80
CA ASN A 184 13.21 27.18 19.27
C ASN A 184 14.00 25.99 19.85
N LEU A 185 14.24 24.94 19.08
CA LEU A 185 15.11 23.80 19.42
C LEU A 185 16.59 24.05 19.12
N ALA A 186 16.96 25.26 18.67
CA ALA A 186 18.37 25.64 18.46
C ALA A 186 19.22 25.55 19.75
N TYR A 187 18.60 25.43 20.93
CA TYR A 187 19.29 25.16 22.20
C TYR A 187 19.72 23.69 22.39
N LEU A 188 19.30 22.76 21.52
CA LEU A 188 19.61 21.32 21.60
C LEU A 188 20.47 20.79 20.43
N GLY A 189 21.31 21.64 19.82
CA GLY A 189 22.45 21.19 19.02
C GLY A 189 22.10 20.32 17.81
N VAL A 190 20.98 20.59 17.13
CA VAL A 190 20.62 19.93 15.87
C VAL A 190 21.21 20.75 14.71
N SER A 191 22.48 20.52 14.39
CA SER A 191 22.99 20.85 13.07
C SER A 191 22.41 19.84 12.07
N LEU A 192 21.24 20.16 11.53
CA LEU A 192 20.74 19.58 10.29
C LEU A 192 21.60 20.13 9.15
N SER A 193 22.82 19.60 8.99
CA SER A 193 23.55 19.73 7.74
C SER A 193 22.90 18.79 6.73
N LEU A 194 22.30 19.42 5.73
CA LEU A 194 22.01 18.85 4.42
C LEU A 194 23.24 18.12 3.87
#